data_AF-A1DYF9-F1
#
_entry.id   AF-A1DYF9-F1
#
_cell.length_a   1.000
_cell.length_b   1.000
_cell.length_c   1.000
_cell.angle_alpha   90.00
_cell.angle_beta   90.00
_cell.angle_gamma   90.00
#
_symmetry.space_group_name_H-M   'P 1'
#
loop_
_entity.id
_entity.type
_entity.pdbx_description
1 polymer ?
#
loop_
_entity_poly.entity_id
_entity_poly.type
_entity_poly.pdbx_seq_one_letter_code
_entity_poly.pdbx_strand_id
1 'polypeptide(L)'
;QALINEVLPFQLNRVKLDANSANKAKELDINVNDKFWIAQKGNPFPTVAEAIQEELESYRAKEEDIRKLKHSMGLDGETDETISLLTDNTAELTSTVKSLPELLEHKRLIDMHTNIATAVLEQIKCRKLDVFFEAEEKIMNKQATERSVIDMIKDVECGSVEDKMRIALIKYLCTDMSENEVGQLMQALESIDCDVSAFKYLKRVKQFSSNATSDQYSGGGMKTVNMFSKLLSQSSQFIMEGVKNLVIPKRNLPLTGIVDAIMEMKNNPEVDGYLQFDPKLY
;
A
#
# COMPACT_ATOMS: atom_id res chain seq x y z
N GLN A 1 0.64 -3.89 1.25
CA GLN A 1 -0.07 -4.04 2.54
C GLN A 1 -0.35 -2.70 3.22
N ALA A 2 0.65 -1.85 3.50
CA ALA A 2 0.44 -0.58 4.21
C ALA A 2 -0.63 0.32 3.54
N LEU A 3 -0.57 0.48 2.22
CA LEU A 3 -1.58 1.24 1.47
C LEU A 3 -2.99 0.67 1.59
N ILE A 4 -3.14 -0.67 1.60
CA ILE A 4 -4.46 -1.30 1.79
C ILE A 4 -5.01 -0.95 3.17
N ASN A 5 -4.17 -0.99 4.20
CA ASN A 5 -4.56 -0.64 5.57
C ASN A 5 -4.88 0.86 5.75
N GLU A 6 -4.24 1.72 4.94
CA GLU A 6 -4.43 3.17 4.99
C GLU A 6 -5.71 3.63 4.29
N VAL A 7 -6.04 3.01 3.15
CA VAL A 7 -7.10 3.53 2.27
C VAL A 7 -8.34 2.66 2.20
N LEU A 8 -8.28 1.41 2.66
CA LEU A 8 -9.39 0.47 2.66
C LEU A 8 -9.65 -0.08 4.08
N PRO A 9 -10.90 -0.41 4.44
CA PRO A 9 -11.17 -1.13 5.67
C PRO A 9 -10.54 -2.53 5.61
N PHE A 10 -9.41 -2.69 6.29
CA PHE A 10 -8.63 -3.92 6.33
C PHE A 10 -8.52 -4.46 7.76
N GLN A 11 -9.18 -5.58 8.03
CA GLN A 11 -9.16 -6.21 9.35
C GLN A 11 -9.16 -7.72 9.22
N LEU A 12 -8.34 -8.41 10.02
CA LEU A 12 -8.28 -9.88 10.07
C LEU A 12 -8.08 -10.52 8.69
N ASN A 13 -7.19 -9.96 7.88
CA ASN A 13 -6.92 -10.34 6.47
C ASN A 13 -8.12 -10.20 5.51
N ARG A 14 -9.17 -9.47 5.91
CA ARG A 14 -10.31 -9.17 5.05
C ARG A 14 -10.31 -7.70 4.63
N VAL A 15 -10.46 -7.48 3.33
CA VAL A 15 -10.61 -6.17 2.72
C VAL A 15 -12.07 -5.98 2.35
N LYS A 16 -12.68 -4.88 2.78
CA LYS A 16 -14.02 -4.49 2.34
C LYS A 16 -13.90 -3.48 1.21
N LEU A 17 -14.45 -3.82 0.06
CA LEU A 17 -14.58 -2.88 -1.06
C LEU A 17 -15.96 -2.22 -1.02
N ASP A 18 -15.97 -0.89 -1.15
CA ASP A 18 -17.21 -0.14 -1.24
C ASP A 18 -17.98 -0.52 -2.51
N ALA A 19 -19.30 -0.51 -2.38
CA ALA A 19 -20.22 -0.85 -3.45
C ALA A 19 -20.20 0.24 -4.53
N ASN A 20 -19.59 -0.03 -5.69
CA ASN A 20 -19.86 0.77 -6.89
C ASN A 20 -21.29 0.49 -7.36
N SER A 21 -22.25 1.29 -6.87
CA SER A 21 -23.65 1.55 -7.31
C SER A 21 -24.57 0.41 -7.79
N ALA A 22 -24.11 -0.85 -7.85
CA ALA A 22 -24.80 -1.97 -8.47
C ALA A 22 -24.55 -3.32 -7.77
N ASN A 23 -23.58 -3.43 -6.85
CA ASN A 23 -23.29 -4.67 -6.12
C ASN A 23 -23.12 -4.42 -4.62
N LYS A 24 -23.62 -5.33 -3.78
CA LYS A 24 -23.39 -5.31 -2.32
C LYS A 24 -21.89 -5.22 -2.03
N ALA A 25 -21.53 -4.51 -0.95
CA ALA A 25 -20.15 -4.41 -0.47
C ALA A 25 -19.46 -5.78 -0.51
N LYS A 26 -18.35 -5.88 -1.25
CA LYS A 26 -17.66 -7.14 -1.49
C LYS A 26 -16.57 -7.28 -0.46
N GLU A 27 -16.72 -8.24 0.44
CA GLU A 27 -15.67 -8.64 1.38
C GLU A 27 -14.76 -9.65 0.69
N LEU A 28 -13.47 -9.33 0.61
CA LEU A 28 -12.44 -10.15 0.01
C LEU A 28 -11.53 -10.68 1.11
N ASP A 29 -11.41 -12.01 1.21
CA ASP A 29 -10.57 -12.69 2.18
C ASP A 29 -9.21 -13.04 1.56
N ILE A 30 -8.14 -12.50 2.14
CA ILE A 30 -6.77 -12.76 1.73
C ILE A 30 -6.23 -13.95 2.52
N ASN A 31 -6.15 -15.10 1.86
CA ASN A 31 -5.66 -16.32 2.48
C ASN A 31 -4.18 -16.18 2.88
N VAL A 32 -3.80 -16.73 4.04
CA VAL A 32 -2.42 -16.74 4.53
C VAL A 32 -1.48 -17.50 3.59
N ASN A 33 -2.00 -18.50 2.86
CA ASN A 33 -1.25 -19.30 1.90
C ASN A 33 -1.25 -18.73 0.47
N ASP A 34 -1.83 -17.55 0.27
CA ASP A 34 -1.82 -16.86 -1.01
C ASP A 34 -0.37 -16.47 -1.39
N LYS A 35 0.18 -17.17 -2.39
CA LYS A 35 1.56 -16.98 -2.85
C LYS A 35 1.79 -15.56 -3.37
N PHE A 36 0.81 -14.99 -4.06
CA PHE A 36 0.90 -13.63 -4.60
C PHE A 36 0.97 -12.63 -3.44
N TRP A 37 0.08 -12.76 -2.46
CA TRP A 37 0.10 -11.91 -1.27
C TRP A 37 1.41 -12.01 -0.49
N ILE A 38 1.91 -13.23 -0.23
CA ILE A 38 3.17 -13.44 0.49
C ILE A 38 4.33 -12.74 -0.22
N ALA A 39 4.41 -12.85 -1.55
CA ALA A 39 5.46 -12.25 -2.35
C ALA A 39 5.36 -10.72 -2.42
N GLN A 40 4.14 -10.17 -2.49
CA GLN A 40 3.92 -8.76 -2.86
C GLN A 40 3.55 -7.84 -1.68
N LYS A 41 3.15 -8.37 -0.51
CA LYS A 41 2.64 -7.56 0.62
C LYS A 41 3.56 -6.42 1.06
N GLY A 42 4.88 -6.60 0.95
CA GLY A 42 5.92 -5.64 1.36
C GLY A 42 6.48 -4.78 0.23
N ASN A 43 6.04 -4.96 -1.01
CA ASN A 43 6.56 -4.23 -2.15
C ASN A 43 5.83 -2.89 -2.36
N PRO A 44 6.50 -1.89 -2.97
CA PRO A 44 5.86 -0.65 -3.40
C PRO A 44 4.71 -0.90 -4.38
N PHE A 45 3.67 -0.07 -4.32
CA PHE A 45 2.49 -0.21 -5.19
C PHE A 45 2.83 -0.32 -6.69
N PRO A 46 3.77 0.47 -7.25
CA PRO A 46 4.18 0.31 -8.65
C PRO A 46 4.66 -1.10 -9.00
N THR A 47 5.51 -1.70 -8.17
CA THR A 47 6.02 -3.07 -8.34
C THR A 47 4.90 -4.11 -8.22
N VAL A 48 3.92 -3.87 -7.33
CA VAL A 48 2.76 -4.76 -7.22
C VAL A 48 1.89 -4.68 -8.47
N ALA A 49 1.65 -3.48 -9.02
CA ALA A 49 0.91 -3.31 -10.27
C ALA A 49 1.59 -4.01 -11.45
N GLU A 50 2.93 -3.95 -11.52
CA GLU A 50 3.75 -4.72 -12.47
C GLU A 50 3.53 -6.22 -12.34
N ALA A 51 3.64 -6.74 -11.12
CA ALA A 51 3.45 -8.16 -10.84
C ALA A 51 2.02 -8.65 -11.18
N ILE A 52 0.98 -7.83 -10.93
CA ILE A 52 -0.39 -8.16 -11.33
C ILE A 52 -0.48 -8.28 -12.86
N GLN A 53 0.12 -7.33 -13.59
CA GLN A 53 0.09 -7.33 -15.05
C GLN A 53 0.81 -8.55 -15.64
N GLU A 54 1.99 -8.91 -15.10
CA GLU A 54 2.75 -10.09 -15.52
C GLU A 54 1.96 -11.39 -15.26
N GLU A 55 1.35 -11.53 -14.08
CA GLU A 55 0.51 -12.69 -13.74
C GLU A 55 -0.73 -12.79 -14.63
N LEU A 56 -1.35 -11.66 -14.98
CA LEU A 56 -2.50 -11.61 -15.88
C LEU A 56 -2.13 -11.99 -17.32
N GLU A 57 -0.95 -11.59 -17.80
CA GLU A 57 -0.41 -12.01 -19.09
C GLU A 57 -0.06 -13.50 -19.11
N SER A 58 0.56 -14.00 -18.04
CA SER A 58 0.86 -15.43 -17.84
C SER A 58 -0.41 -16.29 -17.82
N TYR A 59 -1.46 -15.83 -17.14
CA TYR A 59 -2.76 -16.49 -17.15
C TYR A 59 -3.37 -16.52 -18.56
N ARG A 60 -3.38 -15.39 -19.29
CA ARG A 60 -3.92 -15.29 -20.66
C ARG A 60 -3.20 -16.22 -21.64
N ALA A 61 -1.88 -16.35 -21.53
CA ALA A 61 -1.11 -17.28 -22.35
C ALA A 61 -1.54 -18.74 -22.11
N LYS A 62 -1.67 -19.15 -20.84
CA LYS A 62 -2.14 -20.49 -20.47
C LYS A 62 -3.58 -20.76 -20.92
N GLU A 63 -4.47 -19.76 -20.78
CA GLU A 63 -5.85 -19.85 -21.25
C GLU A 63 -5.92 -20.02 -22.79
N GLU A 64 -5.07 -19.31 -23.53
CA GLU A 64 -4.97 -19.46 -24.98
C GLU A 64 -4.45 -20.84 -25.40
N ASP A 65 -3.47 -21.39 -24.69
CA ASP A 65 -2.95 -22.73 -24.95
C ASP A 65 -4.01 -23.82 -24.69
N ILE A 66 -4.79 -23.69 -23.61
CA ILE A 66 -5.94 -24.57 -23.35
C ILE A 66 -6.98 -24.43 -24.46
N ARG A 67 -7.28 -23.21 -24.90
CA ARG A 67 -8.22 -22.96 -26.01
C ARG A 67 -7.72 -23.58 -27.31
N LYS A 68 -6.43 -23.49 -27.62
CA LYS A 68 -5.81 -24.13 -28.79
C LYS A 68 -5.88 -25.66 -28.70
N LEU A 69 -5.64 -26.23 -27.52
CA LEU A 69 -5.73 -27.68 -27.29
C LEU A 69 -7.17 -28.18 -27.43
N LYS A 70 -8.14 -27.43 -26.91
CA LYS A 70 -9.58 -27.72 -27.08
C LYS A 70 -10.00 -27.70 -28.56
N HIS A 71 -9.52 -26.69 -29.29
CA HIS A 71 -9.76 -26.54 -30.72
C HIS A 71 -9.13 -27.67 -31.55
N SER A 72 -7.87 -28.03 -31.28
CA SER A 72 -7.17 -29.11 -32.00
C SER A 72 -7.80 -30.49 -31.79
N MET A 73 -8.51 -30.68 -30.67
CA MET A 73 -9.24 -31.90 -30.37
C MET A 73 -10.71 -31.88 -30.81
N GLY A 74 -11.18 -30.82 -31.46
CA GLY A 74 -12.55 -30.72 -31.96
C GLY A 74 -13.62 -30.60 -30.85
N LEU A 75 -13.22 -30.22 -29.63
CA LEU A 75 -14.10 -30.05 -28.47
C LEU A 75 -14.64 -28.61 -28.36
N ASP A 76 -14.61 -27.86 -29.45
CA ASP A 76 -15.10 -26.47 -29.51
C ASP A 76 -16.62 -26.45 -29.35
N GLY A 77 -17.08 -26.22 -28.10
CA GLY A 77 -18.49 -26.13 -27.75
C GLY A 77 -18.88 -26.89 -26.48
N GLU A 78 -18.03 -27.79 -26.00
CA GLU A 78 -18.27 -28.50 -24.73
C GLU A 78 -17.91 -27.62 -23.53
N THR A 79 -18.67 -27.71 -22.45
CA THR A 79 -18.35 -27.01 -21.19
C THR A 79 -17.15 -27.68 -20.52
N ASP A 80 -16.38 -26.92 -19.74
CA ASP A 80 -15.22 -27.42 -19.01
C ASP A 80 -15.56 -28.63 -18.09
N GLU A 81 -16.81 -28.68 -17.61
CA GLU A 81 -17.37 -29.78 -16.82
C GLU A 81 -17.59 -31.06 -17.64
N THR A 82 -18.02 -30.95 -18.90
CA THR A 82 -18.20 -32.11 -19.80
C THR A 82 -16.87 -32.71 -20.27
N ILE A 83 -15.84 -31.87 -20.46
CA ILE A 83 -14.50 -32.32 -20.89
C ILE A 83 -13.82 -33.18 -19.81
N SER A 84 -13.98 -32.80 -18.53
CA SER A 84 -13.45 -33.56 -17.39
C SER A 84 -14.01 -34.99 -17.31
N LEU A 85 -15.24 -35.21 -17.81
CA LEU A 85 -15.93 -36.50 -17.78
C LEU A 85 -15.61 -37.41 -18.99
N LEU A 86 -15.06 -36.87 -20.07
CA LEU A 86 -14.87 -37.59 -21.35
C LEU A 86 -13.45 -38.14 -21.58
N THR A 87 -12.50 -37.89 -20.67
CA THR A 87 -11.07 -38.02 -20.99
C THR A 87 -10.37 -39.24 -20.39
N ASP A 88 -10.34 -40.36 -21.12
CA ASP A 88 -9.55 -41.56 -20.75
C ASP A 88 -8.37 -41.88 -21.69
N ASN A 89 -8.19 -41.20 -22.84
CA ASN A 89 -7.30 -41.70 -23.91
C ASN A 89 -6.13 -40.80 -24.37
N THR A 90 -5.85 -39.64 -23.75
CA THR A 90 -4.68 -38.81 -24.11
C THR A 90 -3.99 -38.21 -22.89
N ALA A 91 -2.73 -38.58 -22.66
CA ALA A 91 -1.92 -38.13 -21.52
C ALA A 91 -1.81 -36.60 -21.41
N GLU A 92 -1.77 -35.91 -22.54
CA GLU A 92 -1.73 -34.45 -22.62
C GLU A 92 -3.06 -33.82 -22.14
N LEU A 93 -4.21 -34.40 -22.53
CA LEU A 93 -5.52 -33.89 -22.10
C LEU A 93 -5.83 -34.23 -20.64
N THR A 94 -5.43 -35.41 -20.17
CA THR A 94 -5.47 -35.74 -18.73
C THR A 94 -4.60 -34.78 -17.91
N SER A 95 -3.46 -34.33 -18.42
CA SER A 95 -2.61 -33.36 -17.72
C SER A 95 -3.23 -31.95 -17.67
N THR A 96 -3.86 -31.51 -18.76
CA THR A 96 -4.54 -30.20 -18.85
C THR A 96 -5.83 -30.15 -18.03
N VAL A 97 -6.60 -31.24 -18.01
CA VAL A 97 -7.80 -31.36 -17.15
C VAL A 97 -7.42 -31.34 -15.67
N LYS A 98 -6.27 -31.93 -15.30
CA LYS A 98 -5.75 -31.85 -13.93
C LYS A 98 -5.28 -30.46 -13.52
N SER A 99 -4.78 -29.65 -14.45
CA SER A 99 -4.31 -28.28 -14.18
C SER A 99 -5.42 -27.22 -14.29
N LEU A 100 -6.59 -27.57 -14.83
CA LEU A 100 -7.72 -26.63 -14.97
C LEU A 100 -8.22 -26.06 -13.63
N PRO A 101 -8.44 -26.85 -12.56
CA PRO A 101 -8.81 -26.31 -11.25
C PRO A 101 -7.75 -25.36 -10.68
N GLU A 102 -6.46 -25.65 -10.91
CA GLU A 102 -5.35 -24.79 -10.48
C GLU A 102 -5.38 -23.46 -11.25
N LEU A 103 -5.65 -23.49 -12.56
CA LEU A 103 -5.77 -22.29 -13.39
C LEU A 103 -6.97 -21.42 -12.99
N LEU A 104 -8.11 -22.03 -12.66
CA LEU A 104 -9.30 -21.32 -12.18
C LEU A 104 -9.07 -20.66 -10.81
N GLU A 105 -8.39 -21.35 -9.89
CA GLU A 105 -8.03 -20.75 -8.60
C GLU A 105 -6.99 -19.63 -8.77
N HIS A 106 -6.01 -19.81 -9.65
CA HIS A 106 -5.04 -18.77 -10.01
C HIS A 106 -5.73 -17.52 -10.55
N LYS A 107 -6.69 -17.69 -11.47
CA LYS A 107 -7.55 -16.60 -11.96
C LYS A 107 -8.28 -15.89 -10.83
N ARG A 108 -8.94 -16.65 -9.95
CA ARG A 108 -9.72 -16.11 -8.83
C ARG A 108 -8.85 -15.23 -7.92
N LEU A 109 -7.62 -15.66 -7.64
CA LEU A 109 -6.65 -14.91 -6.85
C LEU A 109 -6.17 -13.64 -7.56
N ILE A 110 -5.80 -13.73 -8.84
CA ILE A 110 -5.39 -12.56 -9.64
C ILE A 110 -6.53 -11.54 -9.72
N ASP A 111 -7.75 -11.98 -9.99
CA ASP A 111 -8.93 -11.11 -10.06
C ASP A 111 -9.17 -10.42 -8.71
N MET A 112 -9.00 -11.13 -7.60
CA MET A 112 -9.09 -10.56 -6.25
C MET A 112 -8.05 -9.45 -6.05
N HIS A 113 -6.77 -9.72 -6.32
CA HIS A 113 -5.70 -8.72 -6.15
C HIS A 113 -5.83 -7.55 -7.11
N THR A 114 -6.30 -7.78 -8.33
CA THR A 114 -6.62 -6.73 -9.31
C THR A 114 -7.71 -5.82 -8.77
N ASN A 115 -8.81 -6.37 -8.24
CA ASN A 115 -9.88 -5.58 -7.64
C ASN A 115 -9.38 -4.74 -6.45
N ILE A 116 -8.55 -5.32 -5.58
CA ILE A 116 -7.94 -4.59 -4.45
C ILE A 116 -7.04 -3.47 -4.96
N ALA A 117 -6.16 -3.74 -5.92
CA ALA A 117 -5.24 -2.75 -6.48
C ALA A 117 -5.97 -1.60 -7.17
N THR A 118 -7.05 -1.89 -7.91
CA THR A 118 -7.90 -0.87 -8.53
C THR A 118 -8.57 0.01 -7.47
N ALA A 119 -9.14 -0.58 -6.41
CA ALA A 119 -9.76 0.19 -5.32
C ALA A 119 -8.75 1.06 -4.58
N VAL A 120 -7.55 0.54 -4.30
CA VAL A 120 -6.45 1.34 -3.71
C VAL A 120 -6.09 2.51 -4.63
N LEU A 121 -5.94 2.27 -5.93
CA LEU A 121 -5.59 3.31 -6.90
C LEU A 121 -6.66 4.40 -7.01
N GLU A 122 -7.94 4.02 -6.94
CA GLU A 122 -9.05 4.96 -6.90
C GLU A 122 -8.96 5.87 -5.68
N GLN A 123 -8.73 5.31 -4.49
CA GLN A 123 -8.55 6.10 -3.27
C GLN A 123 -7.34 7.03 -3.31
N ILE A 124 -6.21 6.56 -3.85
CA ILE A 124 -5.02 7.39 -4.06
C ILE A 124 -5.36 8.61 -4.94
N LYS A 125 -6.10 8.40 -6.03
CA LYS A 125 -6.50 9.49 -6.95
C LYS A 125 -7.49 10.45 -6.31
N CYS A 126 -8.56 9.92 -5.69
CA CYS A 126 -9.60 10.72 -5.06
C CYS A 126 -9.04 11.62 -3.96
N ARG A 127 -8.13 11.09 -3.13
CA ARG A 127 -7.51 11.85 -2.02
C ARG A 127 -6.22 12.59 -2.42
N LYS A 128 -5.71 12.38 -3.63
CA LYS A 128 -4.40 12.90 -4.11
C LYS A 128 -3.26 12.56 -3.16
N LEU A 129 -3.21 11.31 -2.70
CA LEU A 129 -2.24 10.86 -1.69
C LEU A 129 -0.78 10.96 -2.17
N ASP A 130 -0.57 11.01 -3.48
CA ASP A 130 0.74 11.26 -4.08
C ASP A 130 1.29 12.64 -3.74
N VAL A 131 0.43 13.64 -3.60
CA VAL A 131 0.82 15.01 -3.18
C VAL A 131 1.18 15.05 -1.69
N PHE A 132 0.38 14.39 -0.85
CA PHE A 132 0.67 14.28 0.59
C PHE A 132 1.98 13.54 0.82
N PHE A 133 2.17 12.39 0.17
CA PHE A 133 3.40 11.62 0.27
C PHE A 133 4.64 12.43 -0.14
N GLU A 134 4.57 13.22 -1.22
CA GLU A 134 5.68 14.11 -1.60
C GLU A 134 6.03 15.12 -0.51
N ALA A 135 4.99 15.75 0.05
CA ALA A 135 5.15 16.77 1.06
C ALA A 135 5.72 16.17 2.35
N GLU A 136 5.23 15.00 2.77
CA GLU A 136 5.75 14.25 3.91
C GLU A 136 7.23 13.94 3.73
N GLU A 137 7.63 13.37 2.60
CA GLU A 137 9.03 13.06 2.29
C GLU A 137 9.90 14.32 2.31
N LYS A 138 9.45 15.43 1.71
CA LYS A 138 10.19 16.70 1.75
C LYS A 138 10.33 17.23 3.17
N ILE A 139 9.25 17.22 3.97
CA ILE A 139 9.26 17.68 5.36
C ILE A 139 10.19 16.84 6.22
N MET A 140 10.10 15.51 6.13
CA MET A 140 10.91 14.57 6.91
C MET A 140 12.40 14.67 6.56
N ASN A 141 12.72 15.05 5.31
CA ASN A 141 14.09 15.29 4.86
C ASN A 141 14.54 16.75 5.03
N LYS A 142 13.79 17.56 5.79
CA LYS A 142 14.07 18.98 6.07
C LYS A 142 14.20 19.83 4.79
N GLN A 143 13.51 19.45 3.72
CA GLN A 143 13.46 20.16 2.45
C GLN A 143 12.22 21.06 2.35
N ALA A 144 12.30 22.09 1.50
CA ALA A 144 11.17 22.96 1.23
C ALA A 144 10.09 22.21 0.43
N THR A 145 8.83 22.33 0.85
CA THR A 145 7.68 21.83 0.09
C THR A 145 7.32 22.79 -1.02
N GLU A 146 6.82 22.27 -2.15
CA GLU A 146 6.39 23.11 -3.29
C GLU A 146 5.10 23.88 -2.97
N ARG A 147 4.25 23.28 -2.13
CA ARG A 147 3.03 23.87 -1.60
C ARG A 147 3.13 23.94 -0.08
N SER A 148 2.63 25.02 0.54
CA SER A 148 2.63 25.12 1.99
C SER A 148 1.63 24.13 2.62
N VAL A 149 1.93 23.67 3.84
CA VAL A 149 1.02 22.76 4.58
C VAL A 149 -0.34 23.42 4.83
N ILE A 150 -0.36 24.72 5.10
CA ILE A 150 -1.61 25.48 5.29
C ILE A 150 -2.45 25.47 4.01
N ASP A 151 -1.84 25.64 2.83
CA ASP A 151 -2.57 25.60 1.56
C ASP A 151 -3.09 24.21 1.22
N MET A 152 -2.40 23.15 1.65
CA MET A 152 -2.88 21.76 1.53
C MET A 152 -4.07 21.50 2.46
N ILE A 153 -4.04 22.02 3.70
CA ILE A 153 -5.16 21.89 4.64
C ILE A 153 -6.42 22.60 4.10
N LYS A 154 -6.25 23.78 3.53
CA LYS A 154 -7.36 24.59 2.99
C LYS A 154 -7.92 24.08 1.65
N ASP A 155 -7.22 23.15 1.00
CA ASP A 155 -7.67 22.61 -0.29
C ASP A 155 -8.86 21.66 -0.11
N VAL A 156 -10.02 22.01 -0.64
CA VAL A 156 -11.22 21.16 -0.56
C VAL A 156 -11.10 19.93 -1.46
N GLU A 157 -10.28 20.00 -2.51
CA GLU A 157 -10.14 18.97 -3.54
C GLU A 157 -9.03 17.96 -3.24
N CYS A 158 -8.45 17.98 -2.04
CA CYS A 158 -7.24 17.23 -1.71
C CYS A 158 -7.29 16.69 -0.27
N GLY A 159 -7.22 15.37 -0.14
CA GLY A 159 -7.14 14.67 1.14
C GLY A 159 -8.41 14.72 1.98
N SER A 160 -8.52 13.76 2.88
CA SER A 160 -9.49 13.77 3.97
C SER A 160 -9.06 14.72 5.09
N VAL A 161 -9.96 14.96 6.05
CA VAL A 161 -9.62 15.68 7.29
C VAL A 161 -8.47 14.98 8.04
N GLU A 162 -8.45 13.65 8.03
CA GLU A 162 -7.38 12.86 8.65
C GLU A 162 -6.03 13.04 7.94
N ASP A 163 -6.00 13.04 6.61
CA ASP A 163 -4.78 13.29 5.83
C ASP A 163 -4.16 14.65 6.17
N LYS A 164 -5.00 15.67 6.26
CA LYS A 164 -4.63 17.04 6.59
C LYS A 164 -4.11 17.19 8.03
N MET A 165 -4.74 16.49 8.96
CA MET A 165 -4.26 16.41 10.34
C MET A 165 -2.90 15.70 10.41
N ARG A 166 -2.70 14.60 9.68
CA ARG A 166 -1.45 13.85 9.64
C ARG A 166 -0.28 14.68 9.09
N ILE A 167 -0.45 15.35 7.95
CA ILE A 167 0.62 16.20 7.40
C ILE A 167 0.97 17.36 8.34
N ALA A 168 -0.02 17.94 9.05
CA ALA A 168 0.20 18.98 10.04
C ALA A 168 1.03 18.47 11.24
N LEU A 169 0.73 17.26 11.71
CA LEU A 169 1.48 16.60 12.78
C LEU A 169 2.91 16.26 12.34
N ILE A 170 3.09 15.73 11.13
CA ILE A 170 4.42 15.43 10.57
C ILE A 170 5.25 16.72 10.48
N LYS A 171 4.66 17.81 9.98
CA LYS A 171 5.30 19.12 9.96
C LYS A 171 5.73 19.59 11.36
N TYR A 172 4.85 19.46 12.34
CA TYR A 172 5.14 19.84 13.73
C TYR A 172 6.21 18.97 14.39
N LEU A 173 6.23 17.67 14.13
CA LEU A 173 7.17 16.74 14.75
C LEU A 173 8.55 16.82 14.10
N CYS A 174 8.63 16.99 12.79
CA CYS A 174 9.89 16.95 12.04
C CYS A 174 10.59 18.31 11.87
N THR A 175 9.91 19.42 12.16
CA THR A 175 10.51 20.76 12.04
C THR A 175 10.35 21.59 13.30
N ASP A 176 11.35 22.45 13.56
CA ASP A 176 11.27 23.44 14.61
C ASP A 176 10.37 24.59 14.15
N MET A 177 9.25 24.75 14.83
CA MET A 177 8.22 25.74 14.51
C MET A 177 8.03 26.69 15.68
N SER A 178 7.83 27.96 15.37
CA SER A 178 7.44 28.96 16.35
C SER A 178 6.01 28.70 16.86
N GLU A 179 5.71 29.17 18.07
CA GLU A 179 4.36 29.10 18.65
C GLU A 179 3.29 29.75 17.75
N ASN A 180 3.67 30.80 16.99
CA ASN A 180 2.78 31.44 16.02
C ASN A 180 2.46 30.52 14.85
N GLU A 181 3.46 29.89 14.23
CA GLU A 181 3.23 28.95 13.11
C GLU A 181 2.41 27.74 13.53
N VAL A 182 2.65 27.24 14.75
CA VAL A 182 1.83 26.16 15.34
C VAL A 182 0.38 26.62 15.52
N GLY A 183 0.15 27.83 16.02
CA GLY A 183 -1.17 28.42 16.15
C GLY A 183 -1.90 28.54 14.81
N GLN A 184 -1.19 28.97 13.76
CA GLN A 184 -1.73 29.07 12.40
C GLN A 184 -2.12 27.72 11.81
N LEU A 185 -1.31 26.68 12.01
CA LEU A 185 -1.64 25.31 11.59
C LEU A 185 -2.91 24.79 12.29
N MET A 186 -2.99 24.98 13.61
CA MET A 186 -4.17 24.57 14.37
C MET A 186 -5.43 25.31 13.93
N GLN A 187 -5.33 26.63 13.70
CA GLN A 187 -6.45 27.42 13.21
C GLN A 187 -6.90 26.96 11.81
N ALA A 188 -5.96 26.59 10.93
CA ALA A 188 -6.29 26.05 9.62
C ALA A 188 -7.03 24.71 9.71
N LEU A 189 -6.63 23.84 10.64
CA LEU A 189 -7.34 22.58 10.92
C LEU A 189 -8.74 22.83 11.50
N GLU A 190 -8.86 23.75 12.46
CA GLU A 190 -10.17 24.12 13.03
C GLU A 190 -11.10 24.71 11.95
N SER A 191 -10.55 25.43 10.96
CA SER A 191 -11.35 26.01 9.87
C SER A 191 -11.99 24.99 8.91
N ILE A 192 -11.56 23.73 8.97
CA ILE A 192 -12.14 22.62 8.19
C ILE A 192 -12.90 21.63 9.10
N ASP A 193 -13.32 22.08 10.29
CA ASP A 193 -14.00 21.28 11.32
C ASP A 193 -13.19 20.04 11.78
N CYS A 194 -11.86 20.11 11.73
CA CYS A 194 -11.00 19.05 12.26
C CYS A 194 -10.89 19.14 13.78
N ASP A 195 -11.07 18.01 14.48
CA ASP A 195 -10.74 17.92 15.91
C ASP A 195 -9.22 17.98 16.13
N VAL A 196 -8.76 19.04 16.80
CA VAL A 196 -7.35 19.27 17.11
C VAL A 196 -6.92 18.70 18.47
N SER A 197 -7.77 17.92 19.14
CA SER A 197 -7.45 17.33 20.45
C SER A 197 -6.19 16.46 20.41
N ALA A 198 -6.03 15.66 19.35
CA ALA A 198 -4.81 14.88 19.13
C ALA A 198 -3.57 15.77 18.95
N PHE A 199 -3.70 16.91 18.26
CA PHE A 199 -2.62 17.88 18.08
C PHE A 199 -2.20 18.48 19.44
N LYS A 200 -3.18 18.90 20.24
CA LYS A 200 -2.95 19.48 21.57
C LYS A 200 -2.26 18.48 22.51
N TYR A 201 -2.64 17.20 22.43
CA TYR A 201 -1.98 16.14 23.17
C TYR A 201 -0.52 15.97 22.74
N LEU A 202 -0.26 15.86 21.44
CA LEU A 202 1.11 15.72 20.92
C LEU A 202 1.99 16.94 21.23
N LYS A 203 1.43 18.15 21.18
CA LYS A 203 2.12 19.37 21.60
C LYS A 203 2.59 19.27 23.05
N ARG A 204 1.73 18.77 23.94
CA ARG A 204 2.07 18.53 25.36
C ARG A 204 3.15 17.47 25.49
N VAL A 205 3.05 16.35 24.79
CA VAL A 205 4.06 15.29 24.82
C VAL A 205 5.43 15.78 24.35
N LYS A 206 5.50 16.53 23.25
CA LYS A 206 6.75 17.10 22.72
C LYS A 206 7.43 18.03 23.74
N GLN A 207 6.66 18.81 24.50
CA GLN A 207 7.19 19.66 25.58
C GLN A 207 7.83 18.86 26.72
N PHE A 208 7.27 17.69 27.05
CA PHE A 208 7.84 16.80 28.09
C PHE A 208 8.97 15.90 27.56
N SER A 209 8.98 15.61 26.27
CA SER A 209 9.91 14.70 25.58
C SER A 209 11.15 15.43 25.02
N SER A 210 11.63 16.46 25.72
CA SER A 210 12.72 17.36 25.28
C SER A 210 14.06 16.68 24.94
N ASN A 211 14.24 15.37 25.14
CA ASN A 211 15.55 14.71 25.06
C ASN A 211 15.63 13.41 24.22
N ALA A 212 14.60 13.04 23.43
CA ALA A 212 14.55 11.68 22.84
C ALA A 212 14.41 11.57 21.32
N THR A 213 14.38 12.66 20.56
CA THR A 213 14.37 12.57 19.08
C THR A 213 15.75 12.88 18.54
N SER A 214 16.62 11.87 18.55
CA SER A 214 17.89 11.87 17.85
C SER A 214 17.66 12.07 16.34
N ASP A 215 18.39 13.03 15.77
CA ASP A 215 18.42 13.47 14.37
C ASP A 215 18.91 12.37 13.39
N GLN A 216 18.17 11.27 13.23
CA GLN A 216 18.52 10.22 12.26
C GLN A 216 17.68 10.24 10.96
N TYR A 217 16.83 11.25 10.77
CA TYR A 217 16.08 11.43 9.52
C TYR A 217 16.91 12.23 8.47
N SER A 218 17.79 11.54 7.73
CA SER A 218 18.49 12.12 6.57
C SER A 218 18.50 11.16 5.38
N GLY A 219 18.00 11.62 4.23
CA GLY A 219 17.85 10.87 2.98
C GLY A 219 17.24 11.77 1.92
N GLY A 220 17.58 11.58 0.64
CA GLY A 220 17.22 12.53 -0.41
C GLY A 220 15.72 12.55 -0.70
N GLY A 221 15.11 13.75 -0.73
CA GLY A 221 13.70 13.92 -1.09
C GLY A 221 13.41 13.54 -2.55
N MET A 222 12.28 12.87 -2.76
CA MET A 222 11.75 12.45 -4.06
C MET A 222 10.67 13.43 -4.53
N LYS A 223 10.52 13.64 -5.85
CA LYS A 223 9.38 14.38 -6.44
C LYS A 223 8.39 13.37 -7.03
N THR A 224 7.10 13.48 -6.69
CA THR A 224 6.07 12.49 -7.03
C THR A 224 4.90 13.04 -7.88
N VAL A 225 4.92 14.33 -8.24
CA VAL A 225 3.88 14.97 -9.06
C VAL A 225 3.53 14.16 -10.34
N ASN A 226 2.24 13.85 -10.52
CA ASN A 226 1.61 13.20 -11.69
C ASN A 226 1.87 11.68 -11.90
N MET A 227 2.22 10.96 -10.85
CA MET A 227 2.62 9.55 -10.94
C MET A 227 1.46 8.56 -11.12
N PHE A 228 0.30 8.82 -10.50
CA PHE A 228 -0.82 7.88 -10.51
C PHE A 228 -1.91 8.22 -11.53
N SER A 229 -1.90 9.45 -12.06
CA SER A 229 -2.94 9.91 -13.00
C SER A 229 -3.00 9.09 -14.29
N LYS A 230 -1.88 8.51 -14.73
CA LYS A 230 -1.77 7.72 -15.96
C LYS A 230 -2.06 6.21 -15.83
N LEU A 231 -2.19 5.69 -14.61
CA LEU A 231 -2.31 4.24 -14.38
C LEU A 231 -3.68 3.62 -14.75
N LEU A 232 -4.69 4.44 -15.07
CA LEU A 232 -6.01 3.95 -15.51
C LEU A 232 -6.51 4.81 -16.68
N SER A 233 -6.17 4.43 -17.91
CA SER A 233 -6.87 4.90 -19.10
C SER A 233 -7.66 3.76 -19.74
N GLN A 234 -8.96 3.74 -19.42
CA GLN A 234 -10.08 3.31 -20.29
C GLN A 234 -10.12 1.87 -20.84
N SER A 235 -9.27 0.97 -20.37
CA SER A 235 -9.39 -0.47 -20.60
C SER A 235 -8.80 -1.21 -19.40
N SER A 236 -9.17 -2.46 -19.20
CA SER A 236 -8.75 -3.34 -18.09
C SER A 236 -7.25 -3.71 -18.11
N GLN A 237 -6.37 -2.77 -18.41
CA GLN A 237 -4.93 -2.89 -18.48
C GLN A 237 -4.30 -1.72 -17.70
N PHE A 238 -3.40 -2.03 -16.76
CA PHE A 238 -2.65 -1.01 -16.04
C PHE A 238 -1.64 -0.38 -17.02
N ILE A 239 -1.91 0.84 -17.49
CA ILE A 239 -1.02 1.55 -18.43
C ILE A 239 0.08 2.24 -17.62
N MET A 240 1.29 1.71 -17.77
CA MET A 240 2.41 1.92 -16.85
C MET A 240 3.40 3.01 -17.26
N GLU A 241 2.90 4.04 -17.94
CA GLU A 241 3.74 5.12 -18.44
C GLU A 241 3.96 6.18 -17.34
N GLY A 242 5.02 6.01 -16.52
CA GLY A 242 5.45 7.02 -15.54
C GLY A 242 5.97 6.51 -14.18
N VAL A 243 5.86 5.21 -13.91
CA VAL A 243 6.15 4.61 -12.57
C VAL A 243 7.49 3.85 -12.48
N LYS A 244 8.19 3.64 -13.60
CA LYS A 244 9.39 2.76 -13.66
C LYS A 244 10.64 3.25 -12.90
N ASN A 245 10.67 4.50 -12.43
CA ASN A 245 11.84 5.08 -11.73
C ASN A 245 11.62 5.30 -10.23
N LEU A 246 10.64 4.61 -9.64
CA LEU A 246 10.29 4.80 -8.23
C LEU A 246 11.03 3.86 -7.31
N VAL A 247 12.24 4.25 -6.97
CA VAL A 247 12.90 3.71 -5.79
C VAL A 247 12.40 4.53 -4.60
N ILE A 248 11.42 3.99 -3.87
CA ILE A 248 11.11 4.50 -2.53
C ILE A 248 12.30 4.15 -1.64
N PRO A 249 13.03 5.12 -1.07
CA PRO A 249 14.15 4.83 -0.20
C PRO A 249 13.62 4.05 1.01
N LYS A 250 14.08 2.81 1.19
CA LYS A 250 13.81 2.04 2.41
C LYS A 250 14.62 2.66 3.55
N ARG A 251 13.96 3.08 4.62
CA ARG A 251 14.59 3.72 5.77
C ARG A 251 14.40 2.84 7.00
N ASN A 252 15.44 2.74 7.81
CA ASN A 252 15.32 2.13 9.12
C ASN A 252 14.63 3.14 10.03
N LEU A 253 13.43 2.79 10.50
CA LEU A 253 12.71 3.59 11.49
C LEU A 253 13.41 3.44 12.85
N PRO A 254 13.21 4.36 13.80
CA PRO A 254 13.83 4.27 15.13
C PRO A 254 13.62 2.91 15.80
N LEU A 255 12.43 2.34 15.69
CA LEU A 255 12.13 0.99 16.19
C LEU A 255 12.99 -0.10 15.52
N THR A 256 13.20 -0.02 14.21
CA THR A 256 14.09 -0.94 13.48
C THR A 256 15.52 -0.81 14.00
N GLY A 257 16.02 0.42 14.19
CA GLY A 257 17.36 0.66 14.75
C GLY A 257 17.54 0.11 16.16
N ILE A 258 16.52 0.24 17.02
CA ILE A 258 16.52 -0.34 18.38
C ILE A 258 16.56 -1.86 18.31
N VAL A 259 15.69 -2.48 17.50
CA VAL A 259 15.66 -3.95 17.34
C VAL A 259 16.97 -4.46 16.78
N ASP A 260 17.52 -3.82 15.75
CA ASP A 260 18.82 -4.17 15.17
C ASP A 260 19.94 -4.09 16.21
N ALA A 261 19.96 -3.03 17.02
CA ALA A 261 20.97 -2.86 18.07
C ALA A 261 20.88 -3.95 19.15
N ILE A 262 19.67 -4.30 19.58
CA ILE A 262 19.44 -5.38 20.56
C ILE A 262 19.83 -6.74 19.97
N MET A 263 19.42 -7.03 18.73
CA MET A 263 19.64 -8.33 18.09
C MET A 263 21.11 -8.57 17.75
N GLU A 264 21.84 -7.54 17.33
CA GLU A 264 23.25 -7.63 16.95
C GLU A 264 24.21 -7.31 18.11
N MET A 265 23.69 -7.00 19.30
CA MET A 265 24.47 -6.54 20.46
C MET A 265 25.46 -5.41 20.12
N LYS A 266 25.02 -4.48 19.26
CA LYS A 266 25.82 -3.29 18.93
C LYS A 266 25.76 -2.32 20.11
N ASN A 267 26.90 -1.74 20.47
CA ASN A 267 26.93 -0.60 21.39
C ASN A 267 26.07 0.52 20.78
N ASN A 268 24.92 0.78 21.39
CA ASN A 268 24.03 1.86 21.01
C ASN A 268 23.55 2.54 22.30
N PRO A 269 23.92 3.82 22.53
CA PRO A 269 23.54 4.55 23.74
C PRO A 269 22.04 4.55 24.02
N GLU A 270 21.21 4.38 22.99
CA GLU A 270 19.74 4.32 23.11
C GLU A 270 19.23 3.03 23.77
N VAL A 271 19.94 1.91 23.63
CA VAL A 271 19.54 0.60 24.18
C VAL A 271 20.34 0.20 25.40
N ASP A 272 21.51 0.80 25.63
CA ASP A 272 22.37 0.50 26.80
C ASP A 272 21.66 0.73 28.15
N GLY A 273 20.67 1.63 28.18
CA GLY A 273 19.85 1.91 29.37
C GLY A 273 18.62 1.01 29.54
N TYR A 274 18.40 0.03 28.66
CA TYR A 274 17.21 -0.82 28.71
C TYR A 274 17.31 -1.82 29.86
N LEU A 275 16.19 -2.06 30.54
CA LEU A 275 16.12 -3.07 31.59
C LEU A 275 16.20 -4.47 30.96
N GLN A 276 17.16 -5.27 31.40
CA GLN A 276 17.31 -6.66 30.98
C GLN A 276 16.81 -7.59 32.10
N PHE A 277 15.82 -8.41 31.77
CA PHE A 277 15.27 -9.44 32.66
C PHE A 277 15.52 -10.81 32.05
N ASP A 278 16.22 -11.69 32.75
CA ASP A 278 16.40 -13.09 32.37
C ASP A 278 15.54 -13.99 33.28
N PRO A 279 14.43 -14.56 32.79
CA PRO A 279 13.59 -15.46 33.56
C PRO A 279 14.28 -16.76 34.02
N LYS A 280 15.46 -17.09 33.49
CA LYS A 280 16.23 -18.27 33.90
C LYS A 280 17.11 -18.03 35.11
N LEU A 281 17.32 -16.77 35.49
CA LEU A 281 18.08 -16.37 36.68
C LEU A 281 17.19 -16.18 37.92
N TYR A 282 15.87 -16.36 37.77
CA TYR A 282 14.86 -16.32 38.83
C TYR A 282 14.23 -17.69 39.06
#